data_AF-A0A7C5CQ35-F1
#
_entry.id   AF-A0A7C5CQ35-F1
#
_cell.length_a   1.000
_cell.length_b   1.000
_cell.length_c   1.000
_cell.angle_alpha   90.00
_cell.angle_beta   90.00
_cell.angle_gamma   90.00
#
_symmetry.space_group_name_H-M   'P 1'
#
loop_
_entity.id
_entity.type
_entity.pdbx_description
1 polymer ?
#
loop_
_entity_poly.entity_id
_entity_poly.type
_entity_poly.pdbx_seq_one_letter_code
_entity_poly.pdbx_strand_id
1 'polypeptide(L)' 'MKRLPIILAAGKGTRMRSQLPKVLHPVGGKAMLQHVVDRCASVAD' A
#
# COMPACT_ATOMS: atom_id res chain seq x y z
N MET A 1 -18.94 -6.53 15.22
CA MET A 1 -18.31 -5.20 15.38
C MET A 1 -17.61 -4.89 14.07
N LYS A 2 -17.94 -3.77 13.41
CA LYS A 2 -17.42 -3.43 12.07
C LYS A 2 -15.91 -3.16 12.15
N ARG A 3 -15.10 -3.67 11.22
CA ARG A 3 -13.64 -3.46 11.21
C ARG A 3 -13.24 -2.62 10.00
N LEU A 4 -12.65 -1.45 10.25
CA LEU A 4 -12.16 -0.54 9.22
C LEU A 4 -10.63 -0.50 9.20
N PRO A 5 -9.98 -1.02 8.13
CA PRO A 5 -8.53 -0.96 8.01
C PRO A 5 -8.05 0.49 7.78
N ILE A 6 -6.94 0.85 8.43
CA ILE A 6 -6.24 2.12 8.18
C ILE A 6 -4.86 1.79 7.60
N ILE A 7 -4.56 2.32 6.42
CA ILE A 7 -3.28 2.11 5.73
C ILE A 7 -2.48 3.42 5.75
N LEU A 8 -1.36 3.43 6.46
CA LEU A 8 -0.46 4.59 6.53
C LEU A 8 0.50 4.58 5.33
N ALA A 9 0.20 5.37 4.31
CA ALA A 9 0.90 5.35 3.02
C ALA A 9 1.53 6.70 2.59
N ALA A 10 1.61 7.69 3.48
CA ALA A 10 2.10 9.04 3.16
C ALA A 10 3.64 9.16 3.05
N GLY A 11 4.40 8.08 3.33
CA GLY A 11 5.86 8.13 3.36
C GLY A 11 6.51 8.23 1.98
N LYS A 12 7.42 9.21 1.80
CA LYS A 12 8.18 9.41 0.54
C LYS A 12 9.03 8.19 0.15
N GLY A 13 9.62 7.49 1.12
CA GLY A 13 10.51 6.36 0.83
C GLY A 13 11.89 6.78 0.31
N THR A 14 12.55 7.72 0.97
CA THR A 14 13.82 8.36 0.54
C THR A 14 14.96 7.38 0.22
N ARG A 15 15.04 6.23 0.90
CA ARG A 15 16.02 5.17 0.62
C ARG A 15 15.85 4.54 -0.77
N MET A 16 14.69 4.68 -1.41
CA MET A 16 14.44 4.23 -2.78
C MET A 16 15.11 5.13 -3.83
N ARG A 17 15.59 6.33 -3.44
CA ARG A 17 16.19 7.34 -4.36
C ARG A 17 15.34 7.59 -5.62
N SER A 18 14.02 7.62 -5.44
CA SER A 18 13.03 7.78 -6.49
C SER A 18 12.07 8.91 -6.13
N GLN A 19 11.56 9.61 -7.15
CA GLN A 19 10.49 10.59 -6.98
C GLN A 19 9.13 9.93 -6.74
N LEU A 20 9.00 8.65 -7.12
CA LEU A 20 7.82 7.85 -6.86
C LEU A 20 7.81 7.44 -5.38
N PRO A 21 6.71 7.63 -4.63
CA PRO A 21 6.59 7.07 -3.28
C PRO A 21 6.83 5.56 -3.26
N LYS A 22 7.45 5.04 -2.19
CA LYS A 22 7.76 3.60 -2.07
C LYS A 22 6.55 2.71 -2.35
N VAL A 23 5.39 3.09 -1.83
CA VAL A 23 4.15 2.31 -1.92
C VAL A 23 3.59 2.19 -3.35
N LEU A 24 4.00 3.08 -4.27
CA LEU A 24 3.58 3.04 -5.67
C LEU A 24 4.55 2.29 -6.58
N HIS A 25 5.72 1.88 -6.08
CA HIS A 25 6.64 1.08 -6.88
C HIS A 25 6.02 -0.29 -7.23
N PRO A 26 6.17 -0.77 -8.46
CA PRO A 26 5.58 -2.02 -8.89
C PRO A 26 6.30 -3.23 -8.29
N VAL A 27 5.53 -4.21 -7.86
CA VAL A 27 5.96 -5.54 -7.41
C VAL A 27 5.05 -6.55 -8.12
N GLY A 28 5.64 -7.38 -9.00
CA GLY A 28 4.86 -8.32 -9.83
C GLY A 28 3.84 -7.63 -10.74
N GLY A 29 4.19 -6.47 -11.31
CA GLY A 29 3.31 -5.71 -12.21
C GLY A 29 2.20 -4.89 -11.54
N LYS A 30 2.05 -4.96 -10.21
CA LYS A 30 1.09 -4.16 -9.42
C LYS A 30 1.80 -3.23 -8.45
N ALA A 31 1.26 -2.06 -8.17
CA ALA A 31 1.79 -1.19 -7.11
C ALA A 31 1.83 -1.92 -5.76
N MET A 32 2.89 -1.73 -4.96
CA MET A 32 3.02 -2.33 -3.63
C MET A 32 1.78 -2.10 -2.75
N LEU A 33 1.21 -0.88 -2.78
CA LEU A 33 0.00 -0.52 -2.05
C LEU A 33 -1.22 -1.36 -2.46
N GLN A 34 -1.33 -1.70 -3.73
CA GLN A 34 -2.48 -2.45 -4.24
C GLN A 34 -2.57 -3.84 -3.61
N HIS A 35 -1.43 -4.51 -3.39
CA HIS A 35 -1.41 -5.80 -2.69
C HIS A 35 -1.96 -5.69 -1.26
N VAL A 36 -1.71 -4.57 -0.58
CA VAL A 36 -2.22 -4.31 0.78
C VAL A 36 -3.73 -4.05 0.73
N VAL A 37 -4.19 -3.22 -0.21
CA VAL A 37 -5.61 -2.91 -0.40
C VAL A 37 -6.40 -4.17 -0.74
N ASP A 38 -5.92 -4.99 -1.68
CA ASP A 38 -6.52 -6.27 -2.07
C ASP A 38 -6.69 -7.19 -0.85
N ARG A 39 -5.68 -7.23 0.04
CA ARG A 39 -5.77 -8.04 1.26
C ARG A 39 -6.73 -7.45 2.28
N CYS A 40 -6.72 -6.13 2.50
CA CYS A 40 -7.62 -5.46 3.42
C CYS A 40 -9.09 -5.64 3.02
N ALA A 41 -9.38 -5.60 1.72
CA ALA A 41 -10.72 -5.85 1.20
C ALA A 41 -11.25 -7.25 1.57
N SER A 42 -10.37 -8.25 1.73
CA SER A 42 -10.77 -9.61 2.10
C SER A 42 -11.03 -9.85 3.59
N VAL A 43 -10.80 -8.86 4.46
CA VAL A 43 -10.89 -9.02 5.94
C VAL A 43 -11.73 -7.93 6.63
N ALA A 44 -12.19 -6.95 5.87
CA ALA A 44 -13.08 -5.89 6.35
C ALA A 44 -14.53 -6.42 6.40
N ASP A 45 -15.17 -6.23 7.55
CA ASP A 45 -16.60 -6.50 7.81
C ASP A 45 -17.29 -5.17 8.11
#